data_AF-A0A1J5MRD9-F1
#
_entry.id   AF-A0A1J5MRD9-F1
#
_cell.length_a   1.000
_cell.length_b   1.000
_cell.length_c   1.000
_cell.angle_alpha   90.00
_cell.angle_beta   90.00
_cell.angle_gamma   90.00
#
_symmetry.space_group_name_H-M   'P 1'
#
loop_
_entity.id
_entity.type
_entity.pdbx_description
1 polymer ?
#
loop_
_entity_poly.entity_id
_entity_poly.type
_entity_poly.pdbx_seq_one_letter_code
_entity_poly.pdbx_strand_id
1 'polypeptide(L)'
;MIINEILTNTFDSPITTATSSSRNPACNVPVRTDACYTVGSVTGDEWTKPVNAGEATVTGFEIEGQWHISPQLDLRVSYSHAEGEYDSGDNKGDKLDSISPDTAVIGLDYLSKNSDWGLGAIARFIDKKDYDESYPAIFYSDSATVVDLTAFYNITDNLTVRGGIYNAFDENYSLWNSVRNVRHGSGGFFGGVDGSVATESAPAVASQGIARYSEPGREIVVNLNYRF
;
A
#
# COMPACT_ATOMS: atom_id res chain seq x y z
N MET A 1 8.98 -12.93 22.22
CA MET A 1 7.70 -13.17 21.53
C MET A 1 6.72 -12.15 22.07
N ILE A 2 6.32 -11.23 21.21
CA ILE A 2 5.32 -10.21 21.49
C ILE A 2 4.12 -10.54 20.62
N ILE A 3 2.93 -10.53 21.21
CA ILE A 3 1.68 -10.64 20.49
C ILE A 3 0.89 -9.38 20.81
N ASN A 4 0.61 -8.57 19.80
CA ASN A 4 -0.19 -7.36 19.95
C ASN A 4 -1.55 -7.58 19.29
N GLU A 5 -2.58 -7.10 19.97
CA GLU A 5 -3.93 -6.98 19.41
C GLU A 5 -4.10 -5.54 18.92
N ILE A 6 -4.54 -5.37 17.67
CA ILE A 6 -4.81 -4.05 17.11
C ILE A 6 -6.29 -3.77 17.30
N LEU A 7 -6.60 -2.77 18.15
CA LEU A 7 -7.94 -2.22 18.35
C LEU A 7 -7.82 -0.69 18.35
N THR A 8 -8.46 -0.01 17.41
CA THR A 8 -8.51 1.47 17.36
C THR A 8 -9.89 1.99 17.76
N ASN A 9 -9.92 2.99 18.66
CA ASN A 9 -11.14 3.61 19.18
C ASN A 9 -11.61 4.84 18.38
N THR A 10 -12.90 5.13 18.54
CA THR A 10 -13.81 6.04 17.84
C THR A 10 -13.61 7.55 18.06
N PHE A 11 -13.99 8.33 17.04
CA PHE A 11 -14.23 9.78 17.13
C PHE A 11 -15.73 10.08 17.04
N ASP A 12 -16.28 10.77 18.06
CA ASP A 12 -17.70 11.06 18.17
C ASP A 12 -18.18 12.25 17.30
N SER A 13 -19.00 11.93 16.31
CA SER A 13 -20.13 12.67 15.67
C SER A 13 -19.92 14.05 15.00
N PRO A 14 -20.41 14.23 13.75
CA PRO A 14 -20.72 15.54 13.16
C PRO A 14 -22.19 15.70 12.68
N ILE A 15 -22.58 16.97 12.54
CA ILE A 15 -23.90 17.47 12.11
C ILE A 15 -24.05 17.45 10.58
N THR A 16 -25.19 16.92 10.09
CA THR A 16 -25.57 16.74 8.66
C THR A 16 -26.26 17.99 8.06
N THR A 17 -26.00 18.36 6.79
CA THR A 17 -26.77 18.07 5.55
C THR A 17 -26.04 18.77 4.37
N ALA A 18 -26.15 18.48 3.06
CA ALA A 18 -27.22 17.93 2.21
C ALA A 18 -26.69 17.33 0.87
N THR A 19 -27.61 16.80 0.05
CA THR A 19 -27.46 15.98 -1.17
C THR A 19 -27.62 16.70 -2.53
N SER A 20 -26.88 16.18 -3.53
CA SER A 20 -27.07 15.91 -5.00
C SER A 20 -28.09 16.69 -5.87
N SER A 21 -28.07 16.73 -7.22
CA SER A 21 -27.31 16.09 -8.32
C SER A 21 -27.37 16.95 -9.62
N SER A 22 -26.62 16.56 -10.64
CA SER A 22 -26.23 17.33 -11.83
C SER A 22 -27.03 17.04 -13.13
N ARG A 23 -27.11 18.04 -14.02
CA ARG A 23 -26.65 18.06 -15.44
C ARG A 23 -27.27 19.25 -16.17
N ASN A 24 -26.45 20.08 -16.81
CA ASN A 24 -26.91 21.06 -17.80
C ASN A 24 -26.24 20.77 -19.15
N PRO A 25 -26.96 20.24 -20.16
CA PRO A 25 -26.41 20.17 -21.51
C PRO A 25 -26.33 21.59 -22.09
N ALA A 26 -25.16 21.94 -22.62
CA ALA A 26 -24.94 23.23 -23.27
C ALA A 26 -25.88 23.40 -24.48
N CYS A 27 -26.71 24.45 -24.45
CA CYS A 27 -27.50 24.89 -25.60
C CYS A 27 -26.57 25.45 -26.69
N ASN A 28 -26.34 24.69 -27.75
CA ASN A 28 -25.85 25.20 -29.03
C ASN A 28 -26.99 25.21 -30.05
N VAL A 29 -27.87 26.21 -29.98
CA VAL A 29 -28.81 26.50 -31.09
C VAL A 29 -29.01 28.02 -31.18
N PRO A 30 -28.91 28.63 -32.39
CA PRO A 30 -29.13 30.06 -32.57
C PRO A 30 -30.62 30.40 -32.44
N VAL A 31 -30.98 31.24 -31.46
CA VAL A 31 -32.37 31.66 -31.20
C VAL A 31 -32.68 32.98 -31.93
N ARG A 32 -33.88 33.08 -32.53
CA ARG A 32 -34.29 34.10 -33.51
C ARG A 32 -35.13 35.25 -32.90
N THR A 33 -34.89 35.67 -31.64
CA THR A 33 -35.61 36.78 -31.00
C THR A 33 -34.78 37.48 -29.90
N ASP A 34 -34.91 38.81 -29.79
CA ASP A 34 -34.23 39.73 -28.84
C ASP A 34 -34.69 39.61 -27.36
N ALA A 35 -34.81 38.39 -26.83
CA ALA A 35 -35.01 38.21 -25.41
C ALA A 35 -33.64 38.10 -24.70
N CYS A 36 -33.17 39.20 -24.11
CA CYS A 36 -32.07 39.15 -23.14
C CYS A 36 -32.52 38.35 -21.91
N TYR A 37 -32.13 37.08 -21.84
CA TYR A 37 -32.12 36.38 -20.56
C TYR A 37 -30.96 36.93 -19.73
N THR A 38 -31.27 37.48 -18.56
CA THR A 38 -30.26 37.76 -17.55
C THR A 38 -29.67 36.43 -17.11
N VAL A 39 -28.52 36.04 -17.67
CA VAL A 39 -27.70 34.97 -17.10
C VAL A 39 -27.14 35.55 -15.82
N GLY A 40 -27.82 35.30 -14.69
CA GLY A 40 -27.25 35.56 -13.39
C GLY A 40 -26.01 34.69 -13.23
N SER A 41 -24.83 35.28 -13.38
CA SER A 41 -23.59 34.60 -13.00
C SER A 41 -23.61 34.47 -11.47
N VAL A 42 -23.97 33.30 -10.97
CA VAL A 42 -23.70 32.95 -9.58
C VAL A 42 -22.21 32.69 -9.48
N THR A 43 -21.42 33.74 -9.28
CA THR A 43 -20.00 33.66 -8.88
C THR A 43 -19.93 33.53 -7.36
N GLY A 44 -20.65 32.54 -6.81
CA GLY A 44 -20.50 32.17 -5.41
C GLY A 44 -19.38 31.15 -5.36
N ASP A 45 -18.28 31.48 -4.67
CA ASP A 45 -17.24 30.50 -4.39
C ASP A 45 -17.87 29.31 -3.65
N GLU A 46 -17.73 28.11 -4.23
CA GLU A 46 -18.16 26.87 -3.61
C GLU A 46 -17.15 26.49 -2.52
N TRP A 47 -17.59 26.50 -1.26
CA TRP A 47 -16.75 26.08 -0.14
C TRP A 47 -17.24 24.74 0.38
N THR A 48 -16.42 23.71 0.18
CA THR A 48 -16.61 22.41 0.84
C THR A 48 -15.85 22.40 2.16
N LYS A 49 -16.43 21.78 3.19
CA LYS A 49 -15.71 21.47 4.43
C LYS A 49 -15.68 19.94 4.64
N PRO A 50 -14.56 19.37 5.12
CA PRO A 50 -14.57 18.00 5.59
C PRO A 50 -15.48 17.88 6.82
N VAL A 51 -16.23 16.79 6.89
CA VAL A 51 -17.03 16.38 8.05
C VAL A 51 -16.68 14.92 8.36
N ASN A 52 -16.83 14.47 9.61
CA ASN A 52 -16.63 13.04 9.89
C ASN A 52 -17.67 12.23 9.09
N ALA A 53 -17.20 11.24 8.34
CA ALA A 53 -18.01 10.51 7.37
C ALA A 53 -18.60 9.20 7.93
N GLY A 54 -18.09 8.74 9.06
CA GLY A 54 -18.49 7.47 9.67
C GLY A 54 -17.45 6.99 10.68
N GLU A 55 -17.63 5.73 11.05
CA GLU A 55 -16.80 4.96 11.97
C GLU A 55 -16.25 3.75 11.22
N ALA A 56 -15.06 3.31 11.60
CA ALA A 56 -14.47 2.09 11.08
C ALA A 56 -13.70 1.37 12.17
N THR A 57 -13.79 0.05 12.16
CA THR A 57 -13.10 -0.84 13.09
C THR A 57 -12.06 -1.64 12.34
N VAL A 58 -10.88 -1.75 12.94
CA VAL A 58 -9.80 -2.62 12.46
C VAL A 58 -9.52 -3.60 13.57
N THR A 59 -9.50 -4.89 13.21
CA THR A 59 -9.14 -5.97 14.13
C THR A 59 -8.05 -6.81 13.50
N GLY A 60 -7.15 -7.34 14.32
CA GLY A 60 -6.00 -8.07 13.83
C GLY A 60 -5.06 -8.47 14.94
N PHE A 61 -4.01 -9.19 14.56
CA PHE A 61 -2.95 -9.58 15.46
C PHE A 61 -1.58 -9.50 14.78
N GLU A 62 -0.58 -9.20 15.60
CA GLU A 62 0.81 -9.18 15.18
C GLU A 62 1.62 -10.11 16.06
N ILE A 63 2.55 -10.85 15.47
CA ILE A 63 3.49 -11.73 16.16
C ILE A 63 4.89 -11.26 15.82
N GLU A 64 5.72 -11.04 16.84
CA GLU A 64 7.14 -10.77 16.68
C GLU A 64 7.98 -11.66 17.59
N GLY A 65 9.02 -12.29 17.05
CA GLY A 65 9.92 -13.15 17.81
C GLY A 65 11.37 -13.04 17.36
N GLN A 66 12.29 -13.05 18.31
CA GLN A 66 13.72 -13.17 18.09
C GLN A 66 14.28 -14.25 19.01
N TRP A 67 15.11 -15.14 18.46
CA TRP A 67 15.77 -16.22 19.19
C TRP A 67 17.25 -16.28 18.84
N HIS A 68 18.08 -16.20 19.88
CA HIS A 68 19.51 -16.53 19.81
C HIS A 68 19.64 -18.06 19.87
N ILE A 69 19.64 -18.72 18.71
CA ILE A 69 19.71 -20.19 18.62
C ILE A 69 21.07 -20.69 19.13
N SER A 70 22.13 -19.94 18.81
CA SER A 70 23.50 -20.19 19.28
C SER A 70 24.26 -18.87 19.33
N PRO A 71 25.48 -18.82 19.89
CA PRO A 71 26.30 -17.60 19.87
C PRO A 71 26.62 -17.07 18.45
N GLN A 72 26.41 -17.88 17.42
CA GLN A 72 26.65 -17.54 16.02
C GLN A 72 25.38 -17.40 15.19
N LEU A 73 24.19 -17.73 15.71
CA LEU A 73 23.00 -17.88 14.89
C LEU A 73 21.78 -17.25 15.57
N ASP A 74 21.23 -16.26 14.90
CA ASP A 74 20.02 -15.55 15.32
C ASP A 74 18.89 -15.78 14.32
N LEU A 75 17.71 -16.06 14.85
CA LEU A 75 16.47 -16.18 14.09
C LEU A 75 15.54 -15.03 14.50
N ARG A 76 14.97 -14.35 13.51
CA ARG A 76 13.90 -13.37 13.68
C ARG A 76 12.69 -13.80 12.87
N VAL A 77 11.50 -13.66 13.44
CA VAL A 77 10.23 -13.87 12.75
C VAL A 77 9.28 -12.72 13.07
N SER A 78 8.51 -12.30 12.08
CA SER A 78 7.36 -11.44 12.29
C SER A 78 6.20 -11.88 11.41
N TYR A 79 4.97 -11.67 11.86
CA TYR A 79 3.76 -11.89 11.08
C TYR A 79 2.71 -10.87 11.49
N SER A 80 1.98 -10.33 10.52
CA SER A 80 0.88 -9.39 10.74
C SER A 80 -0.34 -9.81 9.94
N HIS A 81 -1.49 -9.84 10.61
CA HIS A 81 -2.81 -10.03 10.01
C HIS A 81 -3.75 -8.95 10.52
N ALA A 82 -4.49 -8.33 9.61
CA ALA A 82 -5.51 -7.35 9.98
C ALA A 82 -6.64 -7.32 8.94
N GLU A 83 -7.84 -7.05 9.44
CA GLU A 83 -9.01 -6.73 8.64
C GLU A 83 -9.63 -5.44 9.17
N GLY A 84 -10.28 -4.69 8.30
CA GLY A 84 -11.04 -3.53 8.74
C GLY A 84 -12.27 -3.29 7.88
N GLU A 85 -13.29 -2.70 8.49
CA GLU A 85 -14.56 -2.38 7.86
C GLU A 85 -15.14 -1.06 8.37
N TYR A 86 -15.98 -0.42 7.55
CA TYR A 86 -16.76 0.74 7.99
C TYR A 86 -17.98 0.30 8.80
N ASP A 87 -18.10 0.75 10.04
CA ASP A 87 -19.22 0.45 10.95
C ASP A 87 -20.43 1.36 10.72
N SER A 88 -20.20 2.53 10.15
CA SER A 88 -21.23 3.53 9.86
C SER A 88 -20.87 4.43 8.67
N GLY A 89 -21.84 5.25 8.23
CA GLY A 89 -21.70 6.10 7.05
C GLY A 89 -22.19 5.43 5.77
N ASP A 90 -21.95 6.09 4.64
CA ASP A 90 -22.46 5.65 3.32
C ASP A 90 -21.82 4.34 2.83
N ASN A 91 -20.63 4.00 3.34
CA ASN A 91 -19.87 2.80 2.99
C ASN A 91 -19.98 1.70 4.05
N LYS A 92 -20.98 1.76 4.95
CA LYS A 92 -21.13 0.79 6.05
C LYS A 92 -21.13 -0.65 5.51
N GLY A 93 -20.24 -1.48 6.07
CA GLY A 93 -20.04 -2.88 5.69
C GLY A 93 -18.96 -3.10 4.63
N ASP A 94 -18.45 -2.03 3.99
CA ASP A 94 -17.34 -2.16 3.04
C ASP A 94 -16.01 -2.34 3.80
N LYS A 95 -15.12 -3.18 3.24
CA LYS A 95 -13.77 -3.40 3.77
C LYS A 95 -12.86 -2.21 3.51
N LEU A 96 -11.97 -1.92 4.46
CA LEU A 96 -11.01 -0.82 4.36
C LEU A 96 -9.88 -1.14 3.36
N ASP A 97 -9.79 -0.35 2.31
CA ASP A 97 -8.71 -0.40 1.31
C ASP A 97 -7.33 -0.10 1.92
N SER A 98 -7.28 0.61 3.04
CA SER A 98 -6.04 1.03 3.69
C SER A 98 -5.29 -0.12 4.39
N ILE A 99 -5.94 -1.27 4.58
CA ILE A 99 -5.37 -2.43 5.26
C ILE A 99 -4.51 -3.24 4.29
N SER A 100 -3.25 -3.44 4.68
CA SER A 100 -2.27 -4.23 3.92
C SER A 100 -2.57 -5.73 4.03
N PRO A 101 -2.26 -6.52 2.99
CA PRO A 101 -2.34 -7.98 3.06
C PRO A 101 -1.45 -8.56 4.16
N ASP A 102 -1.78 -9.79 4.54
CA ASP A 102 -0.97 -10.57 5.47
C ASP A 102 0.48 -10.63 5.04
N THR A 103 1.38 -10.41 5.99
CA THR A 103 2.81 -10.40 5.71
C THR A 103 3.55 -11.18 6.78
N ALA A 104 4.39 -12.12 6.36
CA ALA A 104 5.34 -12.84 7.21
C ALA A 104 6.77 -12.48 6.83
N VAL A 105 7.65 -12.33 7.81
CA VAL A 105 9.08 -12.15 7.60
C VAL A 105 9.84 -13.16 8.44
N ILE A 106 10.80 -13.84 7.83
CA ILE A 106 11.73 -14.74 8.51
C ILE A 106 13.13 -14.25 8.17
N GLY A 107 13.93 -13.96 9.19
CA GLY A 107 15.33 -13.59 9.04
C GLY A 107 16.24 -14.54 9.80
N LEU A 108 17.38 -14.85 9.21
CA LEU A 108 18.42 -15.67 9.80
C LEU A 108 19.75 -14.94 9.64
N ASP A 109 20.44 -14.72 10.76
CA ASP A 109 21.73 -14.04 10.80
C ASP A 109 22.78 -14.99 11.39
N TYR A 110 23.88 -15.18 10.66
CA TYR A 110 25.04 -15.93 11.10
C TYR A 110 26.23 -15.00 11.33
N LEU A 111 26.87 -15.12 12.50
CA LEU A 111 28.10 -14.42 12.83
C LEU A 111 29.23 -15.43 13.03
N SER A 112 30.38 -15.21 12.40
CA SER A 112 31.54 -16.07 12.59
C SER A 112 31.99 -16.07 14.06
N LYS A 113 32.69 -17.13 14.48
CA LYS A 113 33.17 -17.26 15.88
C LYS A 113 34.07 -16.12 16.34
N ASN A 114 34.83 -15.54 15.41
CA ASN A 114 35.76 -14.46 15.67
C ASN A 114 35.16 -13.08 15.34
N SER A 115 33.88 -13.05 14.94
CA SER A 115 33.15 -11.84 14.54
C SER A 115 33.80 -11.06 13.39
N ASP A 116 34.60 -11.74 12.55
CA ASP A 116 35.27 -11.16 11.40
C ASP A 116 34.38 -11.13 10.14
N TRP A 117 33.38 -12.01 10.05
CA TRP A 117 32.36 -11.95 9.00
C TRP A 117 31.00 -12.38 9.52
N GLY A 118 29.96 -12.01 8.77
CA GLY A 118 28.62 -12.50 8.99
C GLY A 118 27.81 -12.54 7.70
N LEU A 119 26.75 -13.34 7.73
CA LEU A 119 25.79 -13.52 6.65
C LEU A 119 24.38 -13.29 7.20
N GLY A 120 23.51 -12.64 6.44
CA GLY A 120 22.10 -12.49 6.77
C GLY A 120 21.25 -12.93 5.59
N ALA A 121 20.13 -13.59 5.88
CA ALA A 121 19.10 -13.90 4.90
C ALA A 121 17.74 -13.48 5.44
N ILE A 122 16.97 -12.72 4.68
CA ILE A 122 15.60 -12.32 5.04
C ILE A 122 14.66 -12.78 3.93
N ALA A 123 13.66 -13.58 4.28
CA ALA A 123 12.56 -13.93 3.40
C ALA A 123 11.30 -13.18 3.85
N ARG A 124 10.66 -12.47 2.92
CA ARG A 124 9.35 -11.82 3.10
C ARG A 124 8.33 -12.58 2.28
N PHE A 125 7.23 -12.97 2.90
CA PHE A 125 6.07 -13.59 2.28
C PHE A 125 4.91 -12.60 2.42
N ILE A 126 4.40 -12.13 1.29
CA ILE A 126 3.34 -11.12 1.22
C ILE A 126 2.16 -11.82 0.55
N ASP A 127 1.01 -11.82 1.20
CA ASP A 127 -0.19 -12.38 0.59
C ASP A 127 -0.76 -11.46 -0.48
N LYS A 128 -1.64 -12.00 -1.32
CA LYS A 128 -2.38 -11.22 -2.30
C LYS A 128 -3.43 -10.35 -1.60
N LYS A 129 -3.91 -9.32 -2.30
CA LYS A 129 -5.13 -8.60 -1.92
C LYS A 129 -6.27 -9.11 -2.78
N ASP A 130 -7.43 -9.44 -2.21
CA ASP A 130 -8.58 -9.87 -2.99
C ASP A 130 -9.66 -8.77 -3.17
N TYR A 131 -10.56 -8.97 -4.14
CA TYR A 131 -11.61 -8.01 -4.51
C TYR A 131 -12.58 -7.71 -3.36
N ASP A 132 -12.99 -8.75 -2.64
CA ASP A 132 -13.87 -8.67 -1.49
C ASP A 132 -13.22 -8.01 -0.26
N GLU A 133 -11.90 -7.83 -0.28
CA GLU A 133 -11.13 -7.21 0.80
C GLU A 133 -10.85 -5.71 0.58
N SER A 134 -11.19 -5.17 -0.59
CA SER A 134 -11.10 -3.71 -0.85
C SER A 134 -11.97 -3.26 -2.01
N TYR A 135 -12.89 -2.35 -1.71
CA TYR A 135 -13.78 -1.71 -2.68
C TYR A 135 -13.57 -0.18 -2.67
N PRO A 136 -13.44 0.51 -3.83
CA PRO A 136 -13.40 0.05 -5.23
C PRO A 136 -11.99 0.16 -5.84
N ALA A 137 -11.14 -0.84 -5.62
CA ALA A 137 -9.85 -0.91 -6.30
C ALA A 137 -9.98 -1.52 -7.72
N ILE A 138 -9.11 -1.09 -8.63
CA ILE A 138 -9.10 -1.55 -10.03
C ILE A 138 -7.93 -2.49 -10.35
N PHE A 139 -7.04 -2.66 -9.37
CA PHE A 139 -5.91 -3.56 -9.42
C PHE A 139 -5.65 -4.09 -8.01
N TYR A 140 -5.31 -5.36 -7.93
CA TYR A 140 -5.08 -6.10 -6.72
C TYR A 140 -3.69 -6.71 -6.79
N SER A 141 -2.90 -6.59 -5.72
CA SER A 141 -1.55 -7.16 -5.68
C SER A 141 -1.63 -8.68 -5.57
N ASP A 142 -0.84 -9.39 -6.38
CA ASP A 142 -0.60 -10.81 -6.20
C ASP A 142 0.28 -11.08 -4.97
N SER A 143 0.32 -12.34 -4.53
CA SER A 143 1.25 -12.76 -3.48
C SER A 143 2.68 -12.74 -3.98
N ALA A 144 3.61 -12.46 -3.08
CA ALA A 144 5.03 -12.34 -3.42
C ALA A 144 5.91 -13.00 -2.35
N THR A 145 6.99 -13.62 -2.81
CA THR A 145 8.07 -14.10 -1.92
C THR A 145 9.38 -13.47 -2.34
N VAL A 146 9.94 -12.66 -1.45
CA VAL A 146 11.16 -11.88 -1.74
C VAL A 146 12.24 -12.25 -0.75
N VAL A 147 13.42 -12.61 -1.26
CA VAL A 147 14.57 -13.00 -0.44
C VAL A 147 15.72 -12.03 -0.62
N ASP A 148 16.20 -11.48 0.49
CA ASP A 148 17.38 -10.63 0.54
C ASP A 148 18.53 -11.38 1.21
N LEU A 149 19.73 -11.26 0.64
CA LEU A 149 20.96 -11.84 1.17
C LEU A 149 21.95 -10.73 1.46
N THR A 150 22.53 -10.73 2.65
CA THR A 150 23.53 -9.74 3.05
C THR A 150 24.76 -10.43 3.63
N ALA A 151 25.90 -9.75 3.50
CA ALA A 151 27.15 -10.21 4.05
C ALA A 151 28.00 -9.03 4.51
N PHE A 152 28.89 -9.29 5.46
CA PHE A 152 29.99 -8.37 5.74
C PHE A 152 31.28 -9.13 6.04
N TYR A 153 32.40 -8.44 5.84
CA TYR A 153 33.73 -8.91 6.23
C TYR A 153 34.58 -7.75 6.76
N ASN A 154 35.18 -7.95 7.92
CA ASN A 154 36.17 -7.07 8.52
C ASN A 154 37.54 -7.40 7.94
N ILE A 155 37.98 -6.59 6.97
CA ILE A 155 39.29 -6.71 6.33
C ILE A 155 40.39 -6.39 7.35
N THR A 156 40.15 -5.38 8.20
CA THR A 156 40.98 -5.00 9.36
C THR A 156 40.06 -4.51 10.48
N ASP A 157 40.61 -4.22 11.67
CA ASP A 157 39.87 -3.64 12.80
C ASP A 157 39.22 -2.27 12.50
N ASN A 158 39.67 -1.62 11.43
CA ASN A 158 39.24 -0.30 11.00
C ASN A 158 38.52 -0.31 9.66
N LEU A 159 38.51 -1.42 8.91
CA LEU A 159 37.97 -1.50 7.55
C LEU A 159 37.01 -2.69 7.40
N THR A 160 35.75 -2.38 7.10
CA THR A 160 34.70 -3.37 6.85
C THR A 160 34.12 -3.18 5.45
N VAL A 161 33.99 -4.27 4.70
CA VAL A 161 33.17 -4.34 3.48
C VAL A 161 31.83 -4.98 3.81
N ARG A 162 30.74 -4.41 3.28
CA ARG A 162 29.39 -4.94 3.38
C ARG A 162 28.80 -5.06 1.99
N GLY A 163 28.01 -6.10 1.75
CA GLY A 163 27.33 -6.30 0.50
C GLY A 163 25.94 -6.89 0.71
N GLY A 164 25.06 -6.63 -0.24
CA GLY A 164 23.71 -7.19 -0.27
C GLY A 164 23.26 -7.50 -1.68
N ILE A 165 22.50 -8.58 -1.83
CA ILE A 165 21.69 -8.90 -3.00
C ILE A 165 20.24 -8.85 -2.52
N TYR A 166 19.52 -7.82 -2.92
CA TYR A 166 18.11 -7.64 -2.60
C TYR A 166 17.26 -8.21 -3.73
N ASN A 167 16.13 -8.81 -3.38
CA ASN A 167 15.30 -9.56 -4.32
C ASN A 167 16.15 -10.57 -5.13
N ALA A 168 16.83 -11.47 -4.42
CA ALA A 168 17.83 -12.38 -4.97
C ALA A 168 17.30 -13.27 -6.11
N PHE A 169 15.99 -13.53 -6.13
CA PHE A 169 15.31 -14.33 -7.15
C PHE A 169 14.64 -13.51 -8.26
N ASP A 170 14.75 -12.18 -8.23
CA ASP A 170 14.19 -11.28 -9.26
C ASP A 170 12.66 -11.39 -9.39
N GLU A 171 11.99 -11.52 -8.23
CA GLU A 171 10.54 -11.56 -8.14
C GLU A 171 9.96 -10.24 -8.66
N ASN A 172 9.02 -10.32 -9.60
CA ASN A 172 8.29 -9.15 -10.09
C ASN A 172 6.95 -9.07 -9.36
N TYR A 173 6.82 -8.10 -8.47
CA TYR A 173 5.64 -7.92 -7.64
C TYR A 173 5.34 -6.45 -7.44
N SER A 174 4.14 -6.14 -6.94
CA SER A 174 3.74 -4.79 -6.55
C SER A 174 3.17 -4.85 -5.14
N LEU A 175 3.51 -3.88 -4.30
CA LEU A 175 2.89 -3.77 -2.98
C LEU A 175 1.48 -3.21 -3.10
N TRP A 176 0.53 -3.74 -2.33
CA TRP A 176 -0.84 -3.22 -2.25
C TRP A 176 -0.88 -1.70 -2.04
N ASN A 177 -0.04 -1.20 -1.13
CA ASN A 177 0.04 0.24 -0.83
C ASN A 177 0.47 1.09 -2.02
N SER A 178 1.22 0.52 -2.97
CA SER A 178 1.65 1.18 -4.22
C SER A 178 0.53 1.23 -5.26
N VAL A 179 -0.39 0.27 -5.24
CA VAL A 179 -1.38 0.07 -6.31
C VAL A 179 -2.83 0.39 -5.93
N ARG A 180 -3.19 0.40 -4.64
CA ARG A 180 -4.57 0.62 -4.15
C ARG A 180 -5.21 1.95 -4.59
N ASN A 181 -4.37 2.95 -4.84
CA ASN A 181 -4.80 4.28 -5.26
C ASN A 181 -4.80 4.47 -6.77
N VAL A 182 -4.33 3.51 -7.55
CA VAL A 182 -4.30 3.62 -9.01
C VAL A 182 -5.73 3.70 -9.55
N ARG A 183 -5.94 4.53 -10.58
CA ARG A 183 -7.25 4.77 -11.23
C ARG A 183 -7.17 4.58 -12.74
N HIS A 184 -8.32 4.45 -13.40
CA HIS A 184 -8.37 4.35 -14.87
C HIS A 184 -8.07 5.68 -15.57
N GLY A 185 -7.52 5.58 -16.78
CA GLY A 185 -7.26 6.72 -17.65
C GLY A 185 -6.03 7.49 -17.18
N SER A 186 -6.08 8.83 -17.19
CA SER A 186 -4.95 9.63 -16.74
C SER A 186 -4.73 9.57 -15.22
N GLY A 187 -5.73 9.12 -14.46
CA GLY A 187 -5.70 8.94 -13.01
C GLY A 187 -5.48 10.21 -12.18
N GLY A 188 -5.32 11.38 -12.82
CA GLY A 188 -5.15 12.67 -12.15
C GLY A 188 -4.07 12.61 -11.07
N PHE A 189 -4.42 13.08 -9.87
CA PHE A 189 -3.54 13.10 -8.70
C PHE A 189 -3.04 11.72 -8.26
N PHE A 190 -3.83 10.66 -8.49
CA PHE A 190 -3.55 9.32 -7.94
C PHE A 190 -2.75 8.41 -8.89
N GLY A 191 -2.51 8.87 -10.12
CA GLY A 191 -1.83 8.08 -11.14
C GLY A 191 -2.77 7.11 -11.87
N GLY A 192 -2.54 6.99 -13.17
CA GLY A 192 -3.46 6.40 -14.12
C GLY A 192 -2.89 5.19 -14.86
N VAL A 193 -3.76 4.21 -15.12
CA VAL A 193 -3.47 3.08 -16.00
C VAL A 193 -4.56 2.91 -17.05
N ASP A 194 -4.17 2.40 -18.21
CA ASP A 194 -5.14 1.97 -19.21
C ASP A 194 -5.79 0.70 -18.70
N GLY A 195 -7.12 0.62 -18.79
CA GLY A 195 -7.86 -0.55 -18.33
C GLY A 195 -9.35 -0.45 -18.60
N SER A 196 -10.05 -1.57 -18.43
CA SER A 196 -11.51 -1.63 -18.53
C SER A 196 -12.15 -1.12 -17.25
N VAL A 197 -13.20 -0.31 -17.37
CA VAL A 197 -14.01 0.12 -16.22
C VAL A 197 -14.74 -1.09 -15.63
N ALA A 198 -14.80 -1.17 -14.30
CA ALA A 198 -15.57 -2.21 -13.61
C ALA A 198 -17.04 -2.16 -14.04
N THR A 199 -17.64 -3.33 -14.22
CA THR A 199 -19.08 -3.52 -14.47
C THR A 199 -19.67 -4.36 -13.35
N GLU A 200 -21.00 -4.37 -13.18
CA GLU A 200 -21.66 -5.23 -12.17
C GLU A 200 -21.30 -6.72 -12.31
N SER A 201 -20.86 -7.16 -13.50
CA SER A 201 -20.53 -8.54 -13.82
C SER A 201 -19.04 -8.86 -13.93
N ALA A 202 -18.15 -7.86 -13.89
CA ALA A 202 -16.70 -8.06 -14.05
C ALA A 202 -15.89 -6.90 -13.45
N PRO A 203 -14.85 -7.18 -12.66
CA PRO A 203 -14.00 -6.14 -12.10
C PRO A 203 -13.25 -5.40 -13.20
N ALA A 204 -12.83 -4.18 -12.86
CA ALA A 204 -11.90 -3.44 -13.68
C ALA A 204 -10.58 -4.22 -13.86
N VAL A 205 -10.02 -4.19 -15.06
CA VAL A 205 -8.73 -4.84 -15.35
C VAL A 205 -7.80 -3.82 -15.99
N ALA A 206 -6.65 -3.56 -15.36
CA ALA A 206 -5.58 -2.78 -15.98
C ALA A 206 -4.99 -3.56 -17.16
N SER A 207 -4.93 -2.97 -18.35
CA SER A 207 -4.38 -3.58 -19.56
C SER A 207 -2.95 -3.12 -19.84
N GLN A 208 -2.62 -1.86 -19.52
CA GLN A 208 -1.28 -1.31 -19.72
C GLN A 208 -0.89 -0.32 -18.63
N GLY A 209 0.40 -0.32 -18.29
CA GLY A 209 0.99 0.68 -17.41
C GLY A 209 0.98 0.35 -15.93
N ILE A 210 0.31 -0.71 -15.48
CA ILE A 210 0.35 -1.08 -14.05
C ILE A 210 1.73 -1.55 -13.59
N ALA A 211 2.53 -2.14 -14.50
CA ALA A 211 3.90 -2.58 -14.23
C ALA A 211 4.85 -1.44 -13.79
N ARG A 212 4.47 -0.16 -13.95
CA ARG A 212 5.26 0.98 -13.44
C ARG A 212 5.21 1.10 -11.91
N TYR A 213 4.26 0.41 -11.27
CA TYR A 213 4.09 0.34 -9.82
C TYR A 213 4.71 -0.94 -9.24
N SER A 214 5.38 -1.75 -10.06
CA SER A 214 6.18 -2.87 -9.59
C SER A 214 7.35 -2.40 -8.75
N GLU A 215 7.67 -3.18 -7.73
CA GLU A 215 8.86 -3.00 -6.91
C GLU A 215 10.13 -3.28 -7.74
N PRO A 216 11.29 -2.78 -7.30
CA PRO A 216 12.56 -3.08 -7.96
C PRO A 216 12.80 -4.59 -8.09
N GLY A 217 13.35 -4.98 -9.25
CA GLY A 217 13.92 -6.30 -9.44
C GLY A 217 15.19 -6.49 -8.58
N ARG A 218 16.03 -7.45 -8.96
CA ARG A 218 17.26 -7.74 -8.22
C ARG A 218 18.22 -6.54 -8.19
N GLU A 219 18.62 -6.17 -6.97
CA GLU A 219 19.59 -5.09 -6.73
C GLU A 219 20.83 -5.61 -5.99
N ILE A 220 22.01 -5.13 -6.39
CA ILE A 220 23.28 -5.46 -5.74
C ILE A 220 23.90 -4.18 -5.18
N VAL A 221 24.17 -4.17 -3.88
CA VAL A 221 24.74 -3.02 -3.17
C VAL A 221 26.03 -3.44 -2.49
N VAL A 222 27.07 -2.59 -2.57
CA VAL A 222 28.35 -2.78 -1.88
C VAL A 222 28.73 -1.50 -1.16
N ASN A 223 29.12 -1.62 0.11
CA ASN A 223 29.51 -0.51 0.98
C ASN A 223 30.87 -0.77 1.62
N LEU A 224 31.71 0.26 1.69
CA LEU A 224 32.98 0.26 2.42
C LEU A 224 32.88 1.21 3.60
N ASN A 225 33.22 0.72 4.80
CA ASN A 225 33.21 1.50 6.03
C ASN A 225 34.60 1.51 6.64
N TYR A 226 35.13 2.72 6.89
CA TYR A 226 36.41 2.91 7.58
C TYR A 226 36.22 3.72 8.87
N ARG A 227 36.80 3.27 9.98
CA ARG A 227 36.77 3.95 11.29
C ARG A 227 38.17 4.44 11.66
N PHE A 228 38.30 5.72 12.00
CA PHE A 228 39.54 6.36 12.46
C PHE A 228 39.68 6.29 13.98
#